data_AF-A0A6A8LTW3-F1
#
_entry.id   AF-A0A6A8LTW3-F1
#
_cell.length_a   1.000
_cell.length_b   1.000
_cell.length_c   1.000
_cell.angle_alpha   90.00
_cell.angle_beta   90.00
_cell.angle_gamma   90.00
#
_symmetry.space_group_name_H-M   'P 1'
#
loop_
_entity.id
_entity.type
_entity.pdbx_description
1 polymer ?
#
loop_
_entity_poly.entity_id
_entity_poly.type
_entity_poly.pdbx_seq_one_letter_code
_entity_poly.pdbx_strand_id
1 'polypeptide(L)'
;MNSTLNIALDNLTLAFQPIVRIVNEDIFEISDYEVLLRSKDKKSFPAAIFEKIVNNESCNQMFWEWFTLEIKKVLTDKKVRVDINIDPHQFLYQSTWDFLDKMVEYNQQIT
;
A
#
# COMPACT_ATOMS: atom_id res chain seq x y z
N MET A 1 8.27 -29.32 9.35
CA MET A 1 8.51 -29.04 7.92
C MET A 1 8.30 -27.55 7.73
N ASN A 2 9.37 -26.77 7.59
CA ASN A 2 9.27 -25.34 7.31
C ASN A 2 8.99 -25.18 5.82
N SER A 3 7.71 -25.15 5.43
CA SER A 3 7.35 -24.60 4.13
C SER A 3 7.70 -23.12 4.18
N THR A 4 8.75 -22.70 3.50
CA THR A 4 9.08 -21.29 3.32
C THR A 4 7.84 -20.62 2.73
N LEU A 5 7.16 -19.82 3.54
CA LEU A 5 6.00 -19.03 3.12
C LEU A 5 6.53 -17.94 2.20
N ASN A 6 6.62 -18.24 0.91
CA ASN A 6 7.09 -17.31 -0.09
C ASN A 6 5.88 -16.63 -0.75
N ILE A 7 5.73 -15.33 -0.54
CA ILE A 7 4.79 -14.51 -1.30
C ILE A 7 5.48 -14.03 -2.57
N ALA A 8 4.83 -14.24 -3.73
CA ALA A 8 5.36 -13.83 -5.03
C ALA A 8 5.22 -12.31 -5.22
N LEU A 9 6.03 -11.53 -4.49
CA LEU A 9 6.04 -10.07 -4.51
C LEU A 9 6.30 -9.50 -5.91
N ASP A 10 7.04 -10.22 -6.75
CA ASP A 10 7.33 -9.82 -8.13
C ASP A 10 6.06 -9.71 -9.00
N ASN A 11 4.96 -10.36 -8.61
CA ASN A 11 3.67 -10.24 -9.30
C ASN A 11 2.78 -9.12 -8.73
N LEU A 12 3.26 -8.33 -7.76
CA LEU A 12 2.50 -7.23 -7.16
C LEU A 12 2.91 -5.88 -7.76
N THR A 13 1.96 -4.95 -7.80
CA THR A 13 2.19 -3.55 -8.19
C THR A 13 1.22 -2.64 -7.45
N LEU A 14 1.59 -1.35 -7.33
CA LEU A 14 0.74 -0.31 -6.78
C LEU A 14 0.08 0.47 -7.94
N ALA A 15 -1.24 0.57 -7.89
CA ALA A 15 -2.00 1.50 -8.73
C ALA A 15 -2.46 2.68 -7.87
N PHE A 16 -2.57 3.86 -8.48
CA PHE A 16 -2.94 5.09 -7.81
C PHE A 16 -4.25 5.59 -8.41
N GLN A 17 -5.35 5.50 -7.65
CA GLN A 17 -6.65 5.97 -8.08
C GLN A 17 -6.86 7.41 -7.60
N PRO A 18 -7.06 8.40 -8.50
CA PRO A 18 -7.22 9.79 -8.08
C PRO A 18 -8.52 9.98 -7.30
N ILE A 19 -8.42 10.68 -6.18
CA ILE A 19 -9.55 11.21 -5.42
C ILE A 19 -9.75 12.65 -5.89
N VAL A 20 -10.95 12.95 -6.41
CA VAL A 20 -11.26 14.26 -6.99
C VAL A 20 -12.19 15.06 -6.08
N ARG A 21 -11.86 16.33 -5.90
CA ARG A 21 -12.75 17.34 -5.32
C ARG A 21 -13.44 18.07 -6.46
N ILE A 22 -14.76 18.00 -6.51
CA ILE A 22 -15.57 18.78 -7.44
C ILE A 22 -15.60 20.22 -6.94
N VAL A 23 -15.08 21.16 -7.73
CA VAL A 23 -15.04 22.59 -7.41
C VAL A 23 -16.30 23.27 -7.95
N ASN A 24 -16.68 22.96 -9.20
CA ASN A 24 -17.94 23.34 -9.84
C ASN A 24 -18.29 22.39 -11.00
N GLU A 25 -19.33 22.70 -11.79
CA GLU A 25 -19.89 21.83 -12.84
C GLU A 25 -18.86 21.31 -13.86
N ASP A 26 -17.84 22.12 -14.18
CA ASP A 26 -16.84 21.78 -15.21
C ASP A 26 -15.40 21.64 -14.64
N ILE A 27 -15.19 21.94 -13.35
CA ILE A 27 -13.87 21.97 -12.73
C ILE A 27 -13.79 20.97 -11.57
N PHE A 28 -12.84 20.06 -11.68
CA PHE A 28 -12.41 19.20 -10.58
C PHE A 28 -10.90 19.36 -10.36
N GLU A 29 -10.50 19.13 -9.12
CA GLU A 29 -9.10 19.07 -8.73
C GLU A 29 -8.80 17.70 -8.14
N ILE A 30 -7.62 17.15 -8.42
CA ILE A 30 -7.17 15.94 -7.75
C ILE A 30 -6.69 16.37 -6.36
N SER A 31 -7.36 15.88 -5.32
CA SER A 31 -6.98 16.18 -3.94
C SER A 31 -5.88 15.22 -3.48
N ASP A 32 -6.06 13.93 -3.73
CA ASP A 32 -5.26 12.83 -3.17
C ASP A 32 -5.29 11.61 -4.13
N TYR A 33 -4.58 10.55 -3.78
CA TYR A 33 -4.62 9.27 -4.51
C TYR A 33 -4.80 8.09 -3.55
N GLU A 34 -5.79 7.24 -3.79
CA GLU A 34 -5.87 5.96 -3.10
C GLU A 34 -4.84 4.98 -3.67
N VAL A 35 -4.02 4.38 -2.80
CA VAL A 35 -3.06 3.35 -3.16
C VAL A 35 -3.75 1.98 -3.17
N LEU A 36 -3.73 1.34 -4.33
CA LEU A 36 -4.39 0.06 -4.57
C LEU A 36 -3.38 -1.03 -4.88
N LEU A 37 -3.44 -2.12 -4.12
CA LEU A 37 -2.66 -3.33 -4.40
C LEU A 37 -3.25 -4.07 -5.61
N ARG A 38 -2.43 -4.32 -6.61
CA ARG A 38 -2.81 -5.05 -7.83
C ARG A 38 -1.83 -6.18 -8.13
N SER A 39 -2.36 -7.23 -8.72
CA SER A 39 -1.56 -8.23 -9.43
C SER A 39 -1.16 -7.70 -10.81
N LYS A 40 0.08 -7.96 -11.27
CA LYS A 40 0.56 -7.48 -12.57
C LYS A 40 -0.13 -8.18 -13.73
N ASP A 41 -0.44 -9.47 -13.58
CA ASP A 41 -1.08 -10.30 -14.60
C ASP A 41 -2.55 -9.93 -14.83
N LYS A 42 -3.34 -9.82 -13.74
CA LYS A 42 -4.79 -9.57 -13.83
C LYS A 42 -5.19 -8.12 -13.65
N LYS A 43 -4.27 -7.25 -13.21
CA LYS A 43 -4.53 -5.85 -12.85
C LYS A 43 -5.67 -5.70 -11.84
N SER A 44 -5.90 -6.72 -11.02
CA SER A 44 -6.97 -6.81 -10.03
C SER A 44 -6.38 -7.02 -8.64
N PHE A 45 -7.21 -6.82 -7.60
CA PHE A 45 -6.81 -7.11 -6.23
C PHE A 45 -6.38 -8.59 -6.06
N PRO A 46 -5.17 -8.87 -5.53
CA PRO A 46 -4.62 -10.22 -5.44
C PRO A 46 -5.08 -10.95 -4.16
N ALA A 47 -6.39 -11.23 -4.05
CA ALA A 47 -7.02 -11.72 -2.81
C ALA A 47 -6.30 -12.91 -2.15
N ALA A 48 -5.94 -13.95 -2.91
CA ALA A 48 -5.28 -15.15 -2.36
C ALA A 48 -3.85 -14.88 -1.86
N ILE A 49 -3.16 -13.88 -2.39
CA ILE A 49 -1.84 -13.46 -1.88
C ILE A 49 -2.05 -12.59 -0.65
N PHE A 50 -3.00 -11.65 -0.71
CA PHE A 50 -3.32 -10.77 0.41
C PHE A 50 -3.80 -11.54 1.65
N GLU A 51 -4.59 -12.60 1.47
CA GLU A 51 -5.00 -13.49 2.56
C GLU A 51 -3.79 -14.12 3.28
N LYS A 52 -2.72 -14.47 2.57
CA LYS A 52 -1.49 -14.97 3.19
C LYS A 52 -0.75 -13.87 3.94
N ILE A 53 -0.75 -12.66 3.41
CA ILE A 53 -0.13 -11.48 4.02
C ILE A 53 -0.79 -11.19 5.37
N VAL A 54 -2.12 -11.07 5.41
CA VAL A 54 -2.84 -10.67 6.63
C VAL A 54 -2.89 -11.75 7.72
N ASN A 55 -2.67 -13.02 7.37
CA ASN A 55 -2.75 -14.15 8.31
C ASN A 55 -1.37 -14.67 8.77
N ASN A 56 -0.27 -14.02 8.39
CA ASN A 56 1.07 -14.46 8.75
C ASN A 56 2.06 -13.29 8.91
N GLU A 57 2.63 -13.13 10.11
CA GLU A 57 3.62 -12.08 10.42
C GLU A 57 4.77 -12.04 9.41
N SER A 58 5.36 -13.18 9.05
CA SER A 58 6.49 -13.20 8.12
C SER A 58 6.09 -12.73 6.73
N CYS A 59 4.89 -13.07 6.27
CA CYS A 59 4.36 -12.57 5.00
C CYS A 59 4.00 -11.08 5.07
N ASN A 60 3.44 -10.63 6.20
CA ASN A 60 3.14 -9.23 6.48
C ASN A 60 4.41 -8.37 6.46
N GLN A 61 5.48 -8.85 7.10
CA GLN A 61 6.78 -8.19 7.10
C GLN A 61 7.34 -8.07 5.67
N MET A 62 7.39 -9.17 4.92
CA MET A 62 7.84 -9.15 3.53
C MET A 62 7.03 -8.18 2.66
N PHE A 63 5.71 -8.14 2.87
CA PHE A 63 4.83 -7.20 2.18
C PHE A 63 5.16 -5.75 2.52
N TRP A 64 5.31 -5.41 3.80
CA TRP A 64 5.60 -4.04 4.20
C TRP A 64 6.99 -3.56 3.80
N GLU A 65 7.98 -4.45 3.80
CA GLU A 65 9.32 -4.16 3.25
C GLU A 65 9.25 -3.80 1.76
N TRP A 66 8.55 -4.61 0.97
CA TRP A 66 8.31 -4.33 -0.45
C TRP A 66 7.49 -3.05 -0.67
N PHE A 67 6.37 -2.91 0.04
CA PHE A 67 5.47 -1.77 -0.10
C PHE A 67 6.19 -0.46 0.21
N THR A 68 7.03 -0.44 1.27
CA THR A 68 7.86 0.72 1.64
C THR A 68 8.76 1.15 0.48
N LEU A 69 9.41 0.20 -0.20
CA LEU A 69 10.28 0.49 -1.33
C LEU A 69 9.51 1.06 -2.51
N GLU A 70 8.31 0.54 -2.79
CA GLU A 70 7.48 1.01 -3.90
C GLU A 70 6.86 2.39 -3.62
N ILE A 71 6.29 2.61 -2.43
CA ILE A 71 5.60 3.87 -2.12
C ILE A 71 6.56 5.05 -2.04
N LYS A 72 7.79 4.83 -1.53
CA LYS A 72 8.83 5.87 -1.47
C LYS A 72 9.23 6.41 -2.84
N LYS A 73 9.00 5.66 -3.93
CA LYS A 73 9.25 6.16 -5.30
C LYS A 73 8.29 7.28 -5.71
N VAL A 74 7.14 7.38 -5.06
CA VAL A 74 6.08 8.36 -5.38
C VAL A 74 6.05 9.49 -4.34
N LEU A 75 6.36 9.18 -3.09
CA LEU A 75 6.41 10.17 -2.00
C LEU A 75 7.56 11.19 -2.11
N THR A 76 8.37 11.15 -3.17
CA THR A 76 9.43 12.16 -3.42
C THR A 76 8.87 13.55 -3.81
N ASP A 77 7.66 13.62 -4.34
CA ASP A 77 7.00 14.89 -4.67
C ASP A 77 6.07 15.33 -3.53
N LYS A 78 6.41 16.42 -2.85
CA LYS A 78 5.65 16.98 -1.72
C LYS A 78 4.21 17.38 -2.08
N LYS A 79 3.85 17.45 -3.36
CA LYS A 79 2.48 17.73 -3.81
C LYS A 79 1.60 16.50 -3.89
N VAL A 80 2.16 15.30 -3.86
CA VAL A 80 1.41 14.06 -3.92
C VAL A 80 1.04 13.63 -2.50
N ARG A 81 -0.27 13.54 -2.25
CA ARG A 81 -0.84 12.92 -1.06
C ARG A 81 -1.50 11.60 -1.44
N VAL A 82 -1.34 10.59 -0.60
CA VAL A 82 -1.81 9.23 -0.85
C VAL A 82 -2.53 8.66 0.36
N ASP A 83 -3.54 7.85 0.12
CA ASP A 83 -4.29 7.14 1.15
C ASP A 83 -3.88 5.66 1.10
N ILE A 84 -3.37 5.13 2.22
CA ILE A 84 -2.85 3.77 2.31
C ILE A 84 -3.83 2.87 3.06
N ASN A 85 -4.30 1.83 2.38
CA ASN A 85 -5.16 0.83 2.99
C ASN A 85 -4.36 -0.15 3.88
N ILE A 86 -4.79 -0.34 5.13
CA ILE A 86 -4.24 -1.31 6.08
C ILE A 86 -5.37 -2.19 6.60
N ASP A 87 -5.24 -3.52 6.47
CA ASP A 87 -6.22 -4.44 7.04
C ASP A 87 -6.10 -4.48 8.57
N PRO A 88 -7.21 -4.47 9.34
CA PRO A 88 -7.18 -4.51 10.79
C PRO A 88 -6.32 -5.63 11.40
N HIS A 89 -6.26 -6.81 10.78
CA HIS A 89 -5.44 -7.92 11.28
C HIS A 89 -3.95 -7.61 11.23
N GLN A 90 -3.50 -6.77 10.28
CA GLN A 90 -2.11 -6.39 10.17
C GLN A 90 -1.62 -5.62 11.41
N PHE A 91 -2.51 -4.93 12.15
CA PHE A 91 -2.13 -4.24 13.40
C PHE A 91 -1.76 -5.19 14.55
N LEU A 92 -2.07 -6.48 14.43
CA LEU A 92 -1.62 -7.51 15.38
C LEU A 92 -0.11 -7.81 15.24
N TYR A 93 0.52 -7.33 14.17
CA TYR A 93 1.89 -7.65 13.78
C TYR A 93 2.84 -6.48 13.99
N GLN A 94 4.02 -6.75 14.56
CA GLN A 94 5.03 -5.71 14.83
C GLN A 94 5.52 -5.06 13.54
N SER A 95 5.63 -5.84 12.45
CA SER A 95 6.05 -5.31 11.15
C SER A 95 5.16 -4.20 10.58
N THR A 96 3.88 -4.14 10.96
CA THR A 96 2.99 -3.04 10.57
C THR A 96 3.33 -1.75 11.31
N TRP A 97 3.66 -1.84 12.59
CA TRP A 97 4.12 -0.69 13.37
C TRP A 97 5.48 -0.19 12.89
N ASP A 98 6.41 -1.10 12.57
CA ASP A 98 7.71 -0.74 11.99
C ASP A 98 7.57 -0.04 10.62
N PHE A 99 6.54 -0.40 9.85
CA PHE A 99 6.18 0.31 8.62
C PHE A 99 5.67 1.73 8.92
N LEU A 100 4.73 1.87 9.85
CA LEU A 100 4.16 3.18 10.23
C LEU A 100 5.25 4.13 10.76
N ASP A 101 6.17 3.64 11.59
CA ASP A 101 7.29 4.42 12.12
C ASP A 101 8.19 4.96 11.00
N LYS A 102 8.44 4.15 9.95
CA LYS A 102 9.18 4.61 8.75
C LYS A 102 8.41 5.65 7.96
N MET A 103 7.08 5.63 8.01
CA MET A 103 6.21 6.54 7.25
C MET A 103 5.99 7.89 7.95
N VAL A 104 6.38 8.04 9.22
CA VAL A 104 6.23 9.31 9.98
C VAL A 104 6.87 10.51 9.28
N GLU A 105 8.01 10.32 8.60
CA GLU A 105 8.68 11.40 7.84
C GLU A 105 7.83 11.93 6.67
N TYR A 106 6.83 11.17 6.21
CA TYR A 106 5.90 11.50 5.13
C TYR A 106 4.49 11.86 5.62
N ASN A 107 4.29 12.20 6.90
CA ASN A 107 2.96 12.44 7.48
C ASN A 107 2.13 13.55 6.80
N GLN A 108 2.75 14.43 6.02
CA GLN A 108 2.03 15.46 5.23
C GLN A 108 1.52 14.93 3.89
N GLN A 109 1.95 13.73 3.51
CA GLN A 109 1.67 13.09 2.23
C GLN A 109 0.91 11.78 2.37
N ILE A 110 0.72 11.27 3.59
CA ILE A 110 0.02 10.02 3.84
C ILE A 110 -1.18 10.31 4.73
N THR A 111 -2.36 9.87 4.30
CA THR A 111 -3.61 9.89 5.07
C THR A 111 -3.99 8.49 5.50
#